data_AF-E6PQZ4-F1
#
_entry.id   AF-E6PQZ4-F1
#
_cell.length_a   1.000
_cell.length_b   1.000
_cell.length_c   1.000
_cell.angle_alpha   90.00
_cell.angle_beta   90.00
_cell.angle_gamma   90.00
#
_symmetry.space_group_name_H-M   'P 1'
#
loop_
_entity.id
_entity.type
_entity.pdbx_description
1 polymer ?
#
loop_
_entity_poly.entity_id
_entity_poly.type
_entity_poly.pdbx_seq_one_letter_code
_entity_poly.pdbx_strand_id
1 'polypeptide(L)' 'MGLSIADAIRLLLLCVADERRLPFEVKVPNATTRKAMAELESGRGRRFASVDDLMQDLHAGD' A
#
# COMPACT_ATOMS: atom_id res chain seq x y z
N MET A 1 -30.27 -3.68 -11.06
CA MET A 1 -30.22 -3.63 -9.58
C MET A 1 -30.08 -2.17 -9.19
N GLY A 2 -31.16 -1.55 -8.70
CA GLY A 2 -31.32 -0.09 -8.61
C GLY A 2 -30.85 0.51 -7.29
N LEU A 3 -29.55 0.47 -7.02
CA LEU A 3 -28.97 1.25 -5.93
C LEU A 3 -28.73 2.68 -6.41
N SER A 4 -29.17 3.67 -5.63
CA SER A 4 -28.79 5.06 -5.87
C SER A 4 -27.32 5.28 -5.51
N ILE A 5 -26.70 6.33 -6.04
CA ILE A 5 -25.33 6.73 -5.68
C ILE A 5 -25.22 6.93 -4.16
N ALA A 6 -26.25 7.52 -3.55
CA ALA A 6 -26.29 7.74 -2.11
C ALA A 6 -26.30 6.41 -1.33
N ASP A 7 -27.01 5.40 -1.81
CA ASP A 7 -27.05 4.08 -1.17
C ASP A 7 -25.72 3.34 -1.31
N ALA A 8 -25.07 3.46 -2.46
CA ALA A 8 -23.73 2.90 -2.66
C ALA A 8 -22.70 3.53 -1.70
N ILE A 9 -22.75 4.85 -1.49
CA ILE A 9 -21.86 5.55 -0.55
C ILE A 9 -22.13 5.11 0.90
N ARG A 10 -23.40 4.97 1.29
CA ARG A 10 -23.77 4.50 2.64
C ARG A 10 -23.23 3.10 2.91
N LEU A 11 -23.39 2.19 1.95
CA LEU A 11 -22.87 0.82 2.05
C LEU A 11 -21.34 0.79 2.11
N LEU A 12 -20.67 1.60 1.30
CA LEU A 12 -19.21 1.75 1.34
C LEU A 12 -18.74 2.15 2.74
N LEU A 13 -19.32 3.21 3.31
CA LEU A 13 -18.93 3.72 4.63
C LEU A 13 -19.23 2.72 5.74
N LEU A 14 -20.35 1.99 5.65
CA LEU A 14 -20.70 0.96 6.61
C LEU A 14 -19.67 -0.19 6.61
N CYS A 15 -19.30 -0.69 5.42
CA CYS A 15 -18.24 -1.71 5.31
C CYS A 15 -16.90 -1.22 5.86
N VAL A 16 -16.53 0.04 5.61
CA VAL A 16 -15.29 0.61 6.15
C VAL A 16 -15.31 0.71 7.68
N ALA A 17 -16.45 1.10 8.26
CA ALA A 17 -16.57 1.24 9.71
C ALA A 17 -16.48 -0.11 10.43
N ASP A 18 -17.09 -1.16 9.86
CA ASP A 18 -17.12 -2.50 10.41
C ASP A 18 -15.77 -3.23 10.24
N GLU A 19 -15.25 -3.25 9.01
CA GLU A 19 -14.06 -4.05 8.67
C GLU A 19 -12.73 -3.31 8.87
N ARG A 20 -12.77 -2.01 9.20
CA ARG A 20 -11.60 -1.12 9.33
C ARG A 20 -10.65 -1.15 8.13
N ARG A 21 -11.18 -1.46 6.94
CA ARG A 21 -10.45 -1.53 5.68
C ARG A 21 -11.36 -1.12 4.53
N LEU A 22 -10.76 -0.81 3.39
CA LEU A 22 -11.52 -0.57 2.18
C LEU A 22 -12.19 -1.88 1.71
N PRO A 23 -13.46 -1.85 1.28
CA PRO A 23 -14.20 -3.04 0.85
C PRO A 23 -13.82 -3.52 -0.56
N PHE A 24 -12.63 -3.13 -1.01
CA PHE A 24 -12.00 -3.59 -2.22
C PHE A 24 -10.51 -3.78 -1.93
N GLU A 25 -9.92 -4.76 -2.60
CA GLU A 25 -8.48 -4.95 -2.53
C GLU A 25 -7.78 -3.73 -3.14
N VAL A 26 -6.80 -3.16 -2.42
CA VAL A 26 -5.96 -2.07 -2.94
C VAL A 26 -4.97 -2.66 -3.94
N LYS A 27 -5.46 -2.97 -5.14
CA LYS A 27 -4.71 -3.75 -6.15
C LYS A 27 -3.69 -2.96 -6.93
N VAL A 28 -3.82 -1.63 -6.99
CA VAL A 28 -3.02 -0.80 -7.88
C VAL A 28 -2.05 0.02 -7.04
N PRO A 29 -0.76 -0.37 -6.99
CA PRO A 29 0.26 0.45 -6.36
C PRO A 29 0.29 1.81 -7.03
N ASN A 30 0.55 2.88 -6.27
CA ASN A 30 0.67 4.22 -6.82
C ASN A 30 1.91 4.32 -7.76
N ALA A 31 2.03 5.41 -8.51
CA ALA A 31 3.11 5.57 -9.48
C ALA A 31 4.51 5.44 -8.85
N THR A 32 4.71 5.95 -7.64
CA THR A 32 5.98 5.88 -6.91
C THR A 32 6.29 4.44 -6.51
N THR A 33 5.31 3.72 -5.94
CA THR A 33 5.47 2.31 -5.56
C THR A 33 5.77 1.43 -6.76
N ARG A 34 5.11 1.66 -7.91
CA ARG A 34 5.42 0.91 -9.14
C ARG A 34 6.85 1.13 -9.64
N LYS A 35 7.38 2.37 -9.54
CA LYS A 35 8.77 2.66 -9.89
C LYS A 35 9.74 1.91 -8.97
N ALA A 36 9.49 1.96 -7.66
CA ALA A 36 10.30 1.23 -6.69
C ALA A 36 10.27 -0.29 -6.95
N MET A 37 9.11 -0.87 -7.25
CA MET A 37 8.99 -2.28 -7.61
C MET A 37 9.81 -2.62 -8.87
N ALA A 38 9.72 -1.80 -9.92
CA ALA A 38 10.50 -1.99 -11.15
C ALA A 38 12.03 -1.86 -10.91
N GLU A 39 12.45 -0.96 -10.00
CA GLU A 39 13.85 -0.84 -9.60
C GLU A 39 14.34 -2.10 -8.89
N LEU A 40 13.55 -2.63 -7.96
CA LEU A 40 13.83 -3.90 -7.28
C LEU A 40 13.92 -5.07 -8.28
N GLU A 41 12.96 -5.18 -9.21
CA GLU A 41 12.94 -6.20 -10.27
C GLU A 41 14.17 -6.09 -11.20
N SER A 42 14.60 -4.87 -11.51
CA SER A 42 15.82 -4.63 -12.30
C SER A 42 17.14 -4.93 -11.55
N GLY A 43 17.05 -5.46 -10.33
CA GLY A 43 18.21 -5.84 -9.52
C GLY A 43 18.93 -4.67 -8.84
N ARG A 44 18.37 -3.45 -8.95
CA ARG A 44 18.92 -2.21 -8.38
C ARG A 44 18.48 -1.94 -6.94
N GLY A 45 17.83 -2.92 -6.30
CA GLY A 45 17.49 -2.85 -4.87
C GLY A 45 18.73 -2.85 -3.98
N ARG A 46 18.70 -2.06 -2.89
CA ARG A 46 19.73 -2.12 -1.85
C ARG A 46 19.67 -3.50 -1.18
N ARG A 47 20.83 -4.09 -0.96
CA ARG A 47 21.00 -5.34 -0.21
C ARG A 47 21.85 -5.04 1.01
N PHE A 48 21.47 -5.62 2.14
CA PHE A 48 22.19 -5.50 3.40
C PHE A 48 22.67 -6.89 3.83
N ALA A 49 23.81 -6.94 4.50
CA ALA A 49 24.41 -8.20 4.95
C ALA A 49 23.81 -8.69 6.28
N SER A 50 23.26 -7.77 7.09
CA SER A 50 22.64 -8.07 8.38
C SER A 50 21.40 -7.21 8.63
N VAL A 51 20.59 -7.61 9.61
CA VAL A 51 19.43 -6.81 10.07
C VAL A 51 19.92 -5.51 10.72
N ASP A 52 21.04 -5.54 11.44
CA ASP A 52 21.63 -4.35 12.06
C ASP A 52 22.03 -3.30 11.01
N ASP A 53 22.65 -3.71 9.90
CA ASP A 53 23.01 -2.80 8.80
C ASP A 53 21.78 -2.17 8.13
N LEU A 54 20.71 -2.95 7.96
CA LEU A 54 19.43 -2.46 7.43
C LEU A 54 18.81 -1.41 8.36
N MET A 55 18.77 -1.70 9.67
CA MET A 55 18.19 -0.80 10.66
C MET A 55 19.03 0.47 10.79
N GLN A 56 20.36 0.38 10.70
CA GLN A 56 21.23 1.54 10.70
C GLN A 56 21.01 2.45 9.47
N ASP A 57 20.86 1.90 8.26
CA ASP A 57 20.52 2.70 7.06
C ASP A 57 19.12 3.33 7.15
N LEU A 58 18.15 2.59 7.70
CA LEU A 58 16.77 3.07 7.86
C LEU A 58 16.67 4.24 8.84
N HIS A 59 17.43 4.19 9.94
CA HIS A 59 17.44 5.22 10.99
C HIS A 59 18.48 6.33 10.76
N ALA A 60 19.30 6.26 9.71
CA ALA A 60 20.34 7.26 9.43
C ALA A 60 19.81 8.66 9.06
N GLY A 61 18.49 8.84 8.93
CA GLY A 61 17.84 10.10 8.56
C GLY A 61 16.75 10.60 9.52
N ASP A 62 16.61 9.99 10.71
CA ASP A 62 15.90 10.58 11.86
C ASP A 62 16.80 11.61 12.59
#